data_AF-A0A7C2F6B2-F1
#
_entry.id   AF-A0A7C2F6B2-F1
#
_cell.length_a   1.000
_cell.length_b   1.000
_cell.length_c   1.000
_cell.angle_alpha   90.00
_cell.angle_beta   90.00
_cell.angle_gamma   90.00
#
_symmetry.space_group_name_H-M   'P 1'
#
loop_
_entity.id
_entity.type
_entity.pdbx_description
1 polymer ?
#
loop_
_entity_poly.entity_id
_entity_poly.type
_entity_poly.pdbx_seq_one_letter_code
_entity_poly.pdbx_strand_id
1 'polypeptide(L)' 'MRYIGMDIGKSTTVIAILDEDQIQIQILEKPTQLASILKEGDHIAAEWTGALAKPWLDEA' A
#
# COMPACT_ATOMS: atom_id res chain seq x y z
N MET A 1 -3.98 3.75 -16.59
CA MET A 1 -4.40 4.42 -15.34
C MET A 1 -4.22 3.40 -14.24
N ARG A 2 -3.44 3.70 -13.20
CA ARG A 2 -3.13 2.75 -12.13
C ARG A 2 -4.03 2.96 -10.92
N TYR A 3 -4.68 1.88 -10.49
CA TYR A 3 -5.44 1.85 -9.25
C TYR A 3 -4.71 1.03 -8.21
N ILE A 4 -4.61 1.59 -7.01
CA ILE A 4 -3.87 1.00 -5.90
C ILE A 4 -4.87 0.74 -4.76
N GLY A 5 -5.04 -0.52 -4.40
CA GLY A 5 -5.72 -0.93 -3.17
C GLY A 5 -4.70 -1.26 -2.10
N MET A 6 -4.87 -0.75 -0.88
CA MET A 6 -3.97 -1.02 0.24
C MET A 6 -4.74 -1.48 1.48
N ASP A 7 -4.25 -2.54 2.12
CA ASP A 7 -4.69 -3.00 3.44
C ASP A 7 -3.49 -2.91 4.40
N ILE A 8 -3.55 -1.95 5.33
CA ILE A 8 -2.43 -1.61 6.22
C ILE A 8 -2.61 -2.34 7.55
N GLY A 9 -1.73 -3.32 7.78
CA GLY A 9 -1.68 -4.12 9.00
C GLY A 9 -0.73 -3.57 10.06
N LYS A 10 -0.50 -4.38 11.11
CA LYS A 10 0.36 -4.00 12.25
C LYS A 10 1.85 -3.98 11.91
N SER A 11 2.30 -4.92 11.09
CA SER A 11 3.71 -5.13 10.74
C SER A 11 3.95 -5.16 9.24
N THR A 12 2.90 -5.30 8.44
CA THR A 12 2.97 -5.42 6.99
C THR A 12 1.77 -4.74 6.35
N THR A 13 1.94 -4.29 5.12
CA THR A 13 0.86 -3.78 4.26
C THR A 13 0.76 -4.64 3.02
N VAL A 14 -0.46 -5.05 2.66
CA VAL A 14 -0.72 -5.67 1.36
C VAL A 14 -1.12 -4.58 0.39
N ILE A 15 -0.50 -4.57 -0.79
CA ILE A 15 -0.83 -3.65 -1.88
C ILE A 15 -1.23 -4.44 -3.12
N ALA A 16 -2.36 -4.07 -3.71
CA ALA A 16 -2.83 -4.55 -5.00
C ALA A 16 -2.73 -3.40 -6.01
N ILE A 17 -2.06 -3.64 -7.12
CA ILE A 17 -1.84 -2.68 -8.20
C ILE A 17 -2.56 -3.22 -9.43
N LEU A 18 -3.61 -2.52 -9.85
CA LEU A 18 -4.26 -2.74 -11.14
C LEU A 18 -3.68 -1.73 -12.14
N ASP A 19 -2.96 -2.25 -13.13
CA ASP A 19 -2.42 -1.48 -14.25
C ASP A 19 -2.92 -2.10 -15.56
N GLU A 20 -3.75 -1.35 -16.28
CA GLU A 20 -4.48 -1.87 -17.45
C GLU A 20 -5.26 -3.15 -17.07
N ASP A 21 -4.90 -4.29 -17.66
CA ASP A 21 -5.53 -5.61 -17.40
C ASP A 21 -4.67 -6.51 -16.50
N GLN A 22 -3.62 -5.96 -15.88
CA GLN A 22 -2.70 -6.71 -15.03
C GLN A 22 -2.88 -6.35 -13.56
N ILE A 23 -2.97 -7.38 -12.72
CA ILE A 23 -3.00 -7.25 -11.26
C ILE A 23 -1.68 -7.76 -10.70
N GLN A 24 -1.02 -6.93 -9.90
CA GLN A 24 0.15 -7.29 -9.11
C GLN A 24 -0.19 -7.15 -7.63
N ILE A 25 0.15 -8.15 -6.82
CA ILE A 25 -0.04 -8.13 -5.37
C ILE A 25 1.33 -8.22 -4.72
N GLN A 26 1.62 -7.32 -3.78
CA GLN A 26 2.86 -7.30 -3.02
C GLN A 26 2.58 -7.16 -1.53
N ILE A 27 3.50 -7.67 -0.71
CA ILE A 27 3.52 -7.46 0.74
C ILE A 27 4.70 -6.54 1.05
N LEU A 28 4.43 -5.47 1.78
CA LEU A 28 5.42 -4.49 2.20
C LEU A 28 5.66 -4.65 3.70
N GLU A 29 6.92 -4.81 4.08
CA GLU A 29 7.35 -4.89 5.47
C GLU A 29 7.52 -3.49 6.06
N LYS A 30 7.77 -2.45 5.24
CA LYS A 30 8.00 -1.08 5.70
C LYS A 30 7.28 -0.03 4.87
N PRO A 31 6.81 1.08 5.48
CA PRO A 31 6.16 2.17 4.75
C PRO A 31 7.03 2.80 3.67
N THR A 32 8.34 2.90 3.93
CA THR A 32 9.30 3.52 3.01
C THR A 32 9.40 2.82 1.65
N GLN A 33 8.96 1.56 1.54
CA GLN A 33 8.89 0.82 0.27
C GLN A 33 7.85 1.42 -0.69
N LEU A 34 6.84 2.14 -0.19
CA LEU A 34 5.82 2.79 -1.02
C LEU A 34 6.42 3.79 -2.01
N ALA A 35 7.48 4.51 -1.64
CA ALA A 35 8.13 5.48 -2.50
C ALA A 35 8.71 4.86 -3.79
N SER A 36 9.06 3.57 -3.76
CA SER A 36 9.55 2.84 -4.93
C SER A 36 8.44 2.24 -5.82
N ILE A 37 7.20 2.23 -5.32
CA ILE A 37 6.05 1.58 -5.95
C ILE A 37 5.09 2.61 -6.54
N LEU A 38 4.83 3.69 -5.79
CA LEU A 38 3.89 4.73 -6.17
C LEU A 38 4.48 5.58 -7.30
N LYS A 39 3.65 5.87 -8.29
CA LYS A 39 3.97 6.77 -9.40
C LYS A 39 3.03 7.96 -9.37
N GLU A 40 3.47 9.05 -9.99
CA GLU A 40 2.60 10.21 -10.21
C GLU A 40 1.34 9.80 -10.98
N GLY A 41 0.17 10.23 -10.50
CA GLY A 41 -1.12 9.89 -11.10
C GLY A 41 -1.73 8.55 -10.66
N ASP A 42 -1.13 7.83 -9.72
CA ASP A 42 -1.75 6.65 -9.11
C ASP A 42 -3.03 7.05 -8.33
N HIS A 43 -4.11 6.30 -8.54
CA HIS A 43 -5.36 6.44 -7.80
C HIS A 43 -5.36 5.48 -6.61
N ILE A 44 -5.26 6.01 -5.39
CA ILE A 44 -5.01 5.21 -4.19
C ILE A 44 -6.28 5.14 -3.33
N ALA A 45 -6.67 3.93 -2.97
CA ALA A 45 -7.64 3.63 -1.92
C ALA A 45 -6.96 2.76 -0.86
N ALA A 46 -6.96 3.23 0.38
CA ALA A 46 -6.34 2.54 1.50
C ALA A 46 -7.33 2.40 2.65
N GLU A 47 -7.37 1.20 3.23
CA GLU A 47 -8.17 0.90 4.41
C GLU A 47 -7.25 0.51 5.56
N TRP A 48 -7.54 1.03 6.76
CA TRP A 48 -6.83 0.65 7.97
C TRP A 48 -7.62 0.93 9.24
N THR A 49 -7.33 0.15 10.28
CA THR A 49 -7.78 0.45 11.65
C THR A 49 -6.66 1.16 12.39
N GLY A 50 -6.88 2.42 12.80
CA GLY A 50 -5.84 3.29 13.39
C GLY A 50 -4.99 2.64 14.48
N ALA A 51 -5.60 1.95 15.45
CA ALA A 51 -4.86 1.27 16.52
C ALA A 51 -4.00 0.09 16.03
N LEU A 52 -4.42 -0.58 14.97
CA LEU A 52 -3.73 -1.75 14.42
C LEU A 52 -2.59 -1.34 13.49
N ALA A 53 -2.81 -0.34 12.63
CA ALA A 53 -1.87 0.11 11.62
C ALA A 53 -0.81 1.11 12.14
N LYS A 54 -1.07 1.76 13.28
CA LYS A 54 -0.16 2.77 13.86
C LYS A 54 1.29 2.31 13.98
N PRO A 55 1.61 1.09 14.47
CA PRO A 55 3.00 0.66 14.58
C PRO A 55 3.73 0.65 13.24
N TRP A 56 3.10 0.16 12.17
CA TRP A 56 3.69 0.15 10.85
C TRP A 56 3.87 1.56 10.30
N LEU A 57 2.84 2.42 10.42
CA LEU A 57 2.89 3.80 9.93
C LEU A 57 3.94 4.65 10.66
N ASP A 58 4.17 4.42 11.94
CA ASP A 58 5.16 5.15 12.75
C ASP A 58 6.62 4.77 12.39
N GLU A 59 6.85 3.71 11.59
CA GLU A 59 8.17 3.32 11.06
C GLU A 59 8.60 4.09 9.78
N ALA A 60 7.76 5.01 9.30
CA ALA A 60 7.96 5.79 8.07
C ALA A 60 8.98 6.94 8.21
#